data_AF-A0A6J7DSZ5-F1
#
_entry.id   AF-A0A6J7DSZ5-F1
#
_cell.length_a   1.000
_cell.length_b   1.000
_cell.length_c   1.000
_cell.angle_alpha   90.00
_cell.angle_beta   90.00
_cell.angle_gamma   90.00
#
_symmetry.space_group_name_H-M   'P 1'
#
loop_
_entity.id
_entity.type
_entity.pdbx_description
1 polymer ?
#
loop_
_entity_poly.entity_id
_entity_poly.type
_entity_poly.pdbx_seq_one_letter_code
_entity_poly.pdbx_strand_id
1 'polypeptide(L)'
;MDPLHTGGLTATGSFRCADCGYLMTLSHQDALPGCPGCDGHRFERASLFVTDPDLAAAAIPAPTPDPAREFVLREAAPRMGPPGHYLVFGDAGLSRIEVVILAREWTRIGRSLAADVRFDDPTVSRRHALIVRQPDGMRILDDRSLNGVFVNGERVEWRTLVHGDELAVGCHRLHYVDSAAPARRLPPDGSDDRGALAEGRYGQDDDRAASDCRVS
;
A
#
# COMPACT_ATOMS: atom_id res chain seq x y z
N MET A 1 18.91 -20.72 -23.59
CA MET A 1 19.88 -20.06 -22.69
C MET A 1 19.50 -20.49 -21.29
N ASP A 2 20.47 -20.80 -20.44
CA ASP A 2 20.17 -21.14 -19.05
C ASP A 2 19.61 -19.91 -18.31
N PRO A 3 18.58 -20.09 -17.47
CA PRO A 3 18.03 -19.00 -16.67
C PRO A 3 19.09 -18.49 -15.68
N LEU A 4 19.10 -17.16 -15.52
CA LEU A 4 19.90 -16.46 -14.54
C LEU A 4 19.20 -16.53 -13.17
N HIS A 5 20.01 -16.49 -12.11
CA HIS A 5 19.51 -16.52 -10.74
C HIS A 5 19.78 -15.22 -9.99
N THR A 6 18.94 -14.89 -9.00
CA THR A 6 19.20 -13.82 -8.02
C THR A 6 20.62 -13.96 -7.45
N GLY A 7 21.33 -12.84 -7.28
CA GLY A 7 22.73 -12.82 -6.87
C GLY A 7 23.75 -13.07 -7.99
N GLY A 8 23.30 -13.51 -9.18
CA GLY A 8 24.16 -13.68 -10.34
C GLY A 8 24.54 -12.33 -10.97
N LEU A 9 25.81 -12.22 -11.39
CA LEU A 9 26.32 -11.06 -12.12
C LEU A 9 25.55 -10.84 -13.42
N THR A 10 25.16 -9.59 -13.69
CA THR A 10 24.43 -9.25 -14.91
C THR A 10 25.07 -8.15 -15.73
N ALA A 11 25.00 -8.31 -17.05
CA ALA A 11 25.19 -7.21 -17.97
C ALA A 11 23.92 -6.35 -18.03
N THR A 12 24.07 -5.08 -18.43
CA THR A 12 22.95 -4.19 -18.73
C THR A 12 21.95 -4.84 -19.69
N GLY A 13 20.66 -4.70 -19.39
CA GLY A 13 19.61 -5.24 -20.23
C GLY A 13 18.26 -5.38 -19.53
N SER A 14 17.31 -5.94 -20.27
CA SER A 14 16.00 -6.30 -19.74
C SER A 14 15.98 -7.77 -19.35
N PHE A 15 15.38 -8.05 -18.20
CA PHE A 15 15.23 -9.38 -17.61
C PHE A 15 13.77 -9.64 -17.33
N ARG A 16 13.35 -10.88 -17.52
CA ARG A 16 12.00 -11.37 -17.28
C ARG A 16 12.05 -12.42 -16.19
N CYS A 17 11.21 -12.32 -15.18
CA CYS A 17 11.03 -13.40 -14.22
C CYS A 17 10.43 -14.62 -14.92
N ALA A 18 11.06 -15.79 -14.78
CA ALA A 18 10.61 -17.03 -15.40
C ALA A 18 9.30 -17.57 -14.77
N ASP A 19 8.98 -17.14 -13.55
CA ASP A 19 7.86 -17.67 -12.78
C ASP A 19 6.59 -16.84 -12.97
N CYS A 20 6.72 -15.52 -13.16
CA CYS A 20 5.57 -14.62 -13.24
C CYS A 20 5.60 -13.61 -14.40
N GLY A 21 6.66 -13.61 -15.22
CA GLY A 21 6.77 -12.73 -16.38
C GLY A 21 7.15 -11.28 -16.08
N TYR A 22 7.33 -10.90 -14.81
CA TYR A 22 7.69 -9.54 -14.40
C TYR A 22 8.94 -9.03 -15.12
N LEU A 23 8.89 -7.82 -15.68
CA LEU A 23 9.99 -7.26 -16.44
C LEU A 23 10.79 -6.22 -15.63
N MET A 24 12.11 -6.37 -15.65
CA MET A 24 13.07 -5.47 -15.00
C MET A 24 14.08 -4.98 -16.02
N THR A 25 14.40 -3.69 -16.04
CA THR A 25 15.44 -3.14 -16.94
C THR A 25 16.62 -2.64 -16.14
N LEU A 26 17.65 -3.46 -15.97
CA LEU A 26 18.80 -3.16 -15.13
C LEU A 26 19.90 -2.46 -15.93
N SER A 27 20.45 -1.40 -15.35
CA SER A 27 21.64 -0.71 -15.86
C SER A 27 22.81 -1.04 -14.95
N HIS A 28 23.75 -1.85 -15.43
CA HIS A 28 25.04 -2.13 -14.79
C HIS A 28 24.95 -2.49 -13.29
N GLN A 29 24.33 -3.64 -12.96
CA GLN A 29 24.24 -4.15 -11.59
C GLN A 29 25.05 -5.44 -11.39
N ASP A 30 25.73 -5.54 -10.25
CA ASP A 30 26.55 -6.70 -9.86
C ASP A 30 25.71 -7.92 -9.45
N ALA A 31 24.39 -7.78 -9.24
CA ALA A 31 23.51 -8.89 -8.89
C ALA A 31 22.06 -8.65 -9.34
N LEU A 32 21.39 -9.70 -9.84
CA LEU A 32 19.94 -9.71 -9.98
C LEU A 32 19.28 -9.72 -8.58
N PRO A 33 18.29 -8.84 -8.32
CA PRO A 33 17.47 -8.94 -7.12
C PRO A 33 16.48 -10.12 -7.21
N GLY A 34 15.73 -10.37 -6.13
CA GLY A 34 14.52 -11.20 -6.19
C GLY A 34 13.44 -10.52 -7.03
N CYS A 35 12.51 -11.30 -7.58
CA CYS A 35 11.42 -10.77 -8.40
C CYS A 35 10.45 -9.95 -7.52
N PRO A 36 10.22 -8.64 -7.80
CA PRO A 36 9.31 -7.84 -6.99
C PRO A 36 7.84 -8.27 -7.05
N GLY A 37 7.46 -9.02 -8.09
CA GLY A 37 6.08 -9.47 -8.29
C GLY A 37 5.74 -10.77 -7.55
N CYS A 38 6.69 -11.71 -7.44
CA CYS A 38 6.43 -13.05 -6.89
C CYS A 38 7.52 -13.59 -5.95
N ASP A 39 8.52 -12.77 -5.62
CA ASP A 39 9.76 -13.16 -4.91
C ASP A 39 10.58 -14.28 -5.57
N GLY A 40 10.24 -14.66 -6.80
CA GLY A 40 10.97 -15.66 -7.58
C GLY A 40 12.44 -15.28 -7.84
N HIS A 41 13.28 -16.29 -8.03
CA HIS A 41 14.73 -16.13 -8.16
C HIS A 41 15.28 -16.54 -9.52
N ARG A 42 14.42 -16.79 -10.51
CA ARG A 42 14.79 -17.24 -11.85
C ARG A 42 14.43 -16.19 -12.89
N PHE A 43 15.38 -15.85 -13.76
CA PHE A 43 15.24 -14.81 -14.76
C PHE A 43 15.76 -15.24 -16.12
N GLU A 44 15.17 -14.70 -17.17
CA GLU A 44 15.63 -14.84 -18.54
C GLU A 44 15.95 -13.45 -19.12
N ARG A 45 16.94 -13.35 -20.01
CA ARG A 45 17.18 -12.08 -20.73
C ARG A 45 16.01 -11.84 -21.68
N ALA A 46 15.28 -10.76 -21.42
CA ALA A 46 14.23 -10.31 -22.32
C ALA A 46 14.88 -9.63 -23.53
N SER A 47 14.60 -10.14 -24.73
CA SER A 47 15.02 -9.47 -25.95
C SER A 47 14.16 -8.22 -26.16
N LEU A 48 14.81 -7.07 -26.36
CA LEU A 48 14.16 -5.77 -26.61
C LEU A 48 13.37 -5.74 -27.93
N PHE A 49 13.56 -6.76 -28.79
CA PHE A 49 12.94 -6.87 -30.11
C PHE A 49 11.68 -7.75 -30.14
N VAL A 50 11.20 -8.22 -28.99
CA VAL A 50 9.98 -9.04 -28.95
C VAL A 50 8.76 -8.12 -28.95
N THR A 51 8.22 -7.87 -30.14
CA THR A 51 6.86 -7.36 -30.36
C THR A 51 5.86 -8.51 -30.26
N ASP A 52 5.86 -9.22 -29.13
CA ASP A 52 4.82 -10.21 -28.88
C ASP A 52 3.75 -9.57 -27.98
N PRO A 53 2.58 -9.18 -28.54
CA PRO A 53 1.49 -8.62 -27.76
C PRO A 53 0.97 -9.58 -26.69
N ASP A 54 1.17 -10.90 -26.83
CA ASP A 54 0.81 -11.88 -25.80
C ASP A 54 1.76 -11.82 -24.59
N LEU A 55 3.00 -11.32 -24.76
CA LEU A 55 3.96 -11.14 -23.67
C LEU A 55 3.64 -9.95 -22.75
N ALA A 56 2.88 -8.96 -23.23
CA ALA A 56 2.37 -7.85 -22.41
C ALA A 56 1.14 -8.26 -21.56
N ALA A 57 0.52 -9.38 -21.93
CA ALA A 57 -0.65 -9.96 -21.29
C ALA A 57 -0.32 -11.06 -20.27
N ALA A 58 0.96 -11.47 -20.13
CA ALA A 58 1.38 -12.31 -19.02
C ALA A 58 0.93 -11.63 -17.72
N ALA A 59 0.01 -12.28 -17.00
CA ALA A 59 -0.61 -11.74 -15.81
C ALA A 59 0.46 -11.58 -14.74
N ILE A 60 1.10 -10.41 -14.70
CA ILE A 60 1.99 -10.04 -13.62
C ILE A 60 1.15 -10.17 -12.36
N PRO A 61 1.53 -11.08 -11.44
CA PRO A 61 0.76 -11.32 -10.25
C PRO A 61 0.71 -10.01 -9.48
N ALA A 62 -0.46 -9.77 -8.93
CA ALA A 62 -0.63 -8.67 -8.02
C ALA A 62 0.45 -8.72 -6.93
N PRO A 63 1.11 -7.60 -6.64
CA PRO A 63 1.98 -7.55 -5.49
C PRO A 63 1.14 -7.86 -4.25
N THR A 64 1.73 -8.62 -3.32
CA THR A 64 1.09 -8.89 -2.03
C THR A 64 0.82 -7.59 -1.30
N PRO A 65 -0.33 -7.44 -0.62
CA PRO A 65 -0.65 -6.24 0.15
C PRO A 65 0.45 -5.90 1.16
N ASP A 66 0.70 -4.60 1.38
CA ASP A 66 1.72 -4.12 2.31
C ASP A 66 1.34 -4.42 3.76
N PRO A 67 2.04 -5.32 4.47
CA PRO A 67 1.78 -5.57 5.88
C PRO A 67 2.07 -4.34 6.76
N ALA A 68 2.86 -3.39 6.26
CA ALA A 68 3.26 -2.20 7.00
C ALA A 68 2.38 -0.97 6.73
N ARG A 69 1.33 -1.10 5.90
CA ARG A 69 0.42 0.01 5.52
C ARG A 69 -0.02 0.86 6.71
N GLU A 70 -0.52 0.24 7.78
CA GLU A 70 -1.03 0.96 8.96
C GLU A 70 0.06 1.77 9.66
N PHE A 71 1.27 1.20 9.77
CA PHE A 71 2.41 1.89 10.35
C PHE A 71 2.82 3.10 9.50
N VAL A 72 2.91 2.93 8.17
CA VAL A 72 3.27 4.00 7.23
C VAL A 72 2.29 5.16 7.33
N LEU A 73 0.99 4.86 7.32
CA LEU A 73 -0.06 5.88 7.41
C LEU A 73 0.01 6.65 8.73
N ARG A 74 0.20 5.96 9.85
CA ARG A 74 0.33 6.58 11.18
C ARG A 74 1.54 7.50 11.27
N GLU A 75 2.70 7.05 10.80
CA GLU A 75 3.93 7.84 10.82
C GLU A 75 3.90 9.00 9.83
N ALA A 76 3.14 8.90 8.74
CA ALA A 76 2.94 9.98 7.79
C ALA A 76 2.01 11.08 8.30
N ALA A 77 1.10 10.76 9.22
CA ALA A 77 0.07 11.70 9.70
C ALA A 77 0.59 13.05 10.20
N PRO A 78 1.67 13.13 10.99
CA PRO A 78 2.22 14.41 11.45
C PRO A 78 2.83 15.27 10.33
N ARG A 79 3.11 14.68 9.16
CA ARG A 79 3.71 15.36 8.00
C ARG A 79 2.65 15.91 7.04
N MET A 80 1.39 15.54 7.22
CA MET A 80 0.28 16.07 6.43
C MET A 80 -0.08 17.49 6.89
N GLY A 81 -0.30 18.37 5.91
CA GLY A 81 -0.65 19.78 6.16
C GLY A 81 -2.17 20.00 6.18
N PRO A 82 -2.70 20.94 5.38
CA PRO A 82 -4.14 21.23 5.35
C PRO A 82 -4.96 20.03 4.85
N PRO A 83 -6.27 19.97 5.13
CA PRO A 83 -7.14 18.93 4.59
C PRO A 83 -7.00 18.82 3.06
N GLY A 84 -6.77 17.61 2.57
CA GLY A 84 -6.57 17.38 1.14
C GLY A 84 -6.20 15.95 0.81
N HIS A 85 -5.70 15.77 -0.41
CA HIS A 85 -5.31 14.48 -0.93
C HIS A 85 -3.80 14.34 -0.91
N TYR A 86 -3.34 13.20 -0.42
CA TYR A 86 -1.93 12.90 -0.18
C TYR A 86 -1.56 11.54 -0.75
N LEU A 87 -0.31 11.46 -1.18
CA LEU A 87 0.34 10.21 -1.55
C LEU A 87 1.49 9.99 -0.59
N VAL A 88 1.47 8.86 0.10
CA VAL A 88 2.46 8.50 1.12
C VAL A 88 3.25 7.30 0.63
N PHE A 89 4.57 7.36 0.67
CA PHE A 89 5.41 6.24 0.30
C PHE A 89 6.73 6.29 1.06
N GLY A 90 7.47 5.18 1.07
CA GLY A 90 8.75 5.11 1.75
C GLY A 90 9.72 4.16 1.08
N ASP A 91 10.93 4.12 1.60
CA ASP A 91 11.89 3.08 1.24
C ASP A 91 11.46 1.71 1.79
N ALA A 92 12.07 0.62 1.30
CA ALA A 92 11.71 -0.75 1.70
C ALA A 92 11.89 -1.04 3.20
N GLY A 93 12.68 -0.24 3.92
CA GLY A 93 12.85 -0.35 5.38
C GLY A 93 11.96 0.61 6.17
N LEU A 94 11.16 1.42 5.49
CA LEU A 94 10.39 2.53 6.05
C LEU A 94 11.23 3.52 6.88
N SER A 95 12.55 3.55 6.65
CA SER A 95 13.45 4.47 7.34
C SER A 95 13.22 5.91 6.93
N ARG A 96 12.67 6.10 5.72
CA ARG A 96 12.25 7.39 5.20
C ARG A 96 10.84 7.27 4.63
N ILE A 97 9.95 8.12 5.17
CA ILE A 97 8.57 8.29 4.69
C ILE A 97 8.47 9.65 4.02
N GLU A 98 7.97 9.65 2.80
CA GLU A 98 7.69 10.82 1.99
C GLU A 98 6.19 11.02 1.85
N VAL A 99 5.77 12.28 1.93
CA VAL A 99 4.37 12.68 1.82
C VAL A 99 4.28 13.74 0.74
N VAL A 100 3.52 13.45 -0.31
CA VAL A 100 3.31 14.35 -1.45
C VAL A 100 1.87 14.79 -1.47
N ILE A 101 1.64 16.11 -1.49
CA ILE A 101 0.30 16.68 -1.65
C ILE A 101 -0.13 16.66 -3.12
N LEU A 102 -1.32 16.10 -3.39
CA LEU A 102 -1.92 16.02 -4.72
C LEU A 102 -2.74 17.29 -5.01
N ALA A 103 -2.09 18.46 -4.98
CA ALA A 103 -2.77 19.75 -5.12
C ALA A 103 -3.05 20.16 -6.57
N ARG A 104 -2.30 19.61 -7.53
CA ARG A 104 -2.40 19.96 -8.97
C ARG A 104 -3.52 19.18 -9.66
N GLU A 105 -3.89 19.61 -10.86
CA GLU A 105 -4.86 18.89 -11.73
C GLU A 105 -4.39 17.46 -12.06
N TRP A 106 -3.09 17.25 -12.11
CA TRP A 106 -2.46 16.00 -12.50
C TRP A 106 -1.10 15.86 -11.83
N THR A 107 -0.76 14.63 -11.46
CA THR A 107 0.51 14.24 -10.85
C THR A 107 1.06 13.04 -11.60
N ARG A 108 2.23 13.20 -12.23
CA ARG A 108 2.90 12.13 -12.98
C ARG A 108 3.77 11.28 -12.08
N ILE A 109 3.64 9.97 -12.20
CA ILE A 109 4.45 8.99 -11.50
C ILE A 109 5.29 8.20 -12.50
N GLY A 110 6.59 8.11 -12.26
CA GLY A 110 7.48 7.33 -13.10
C GLY A 110 8.96 7.56 -12.79
N ARG A 111 9.85 6.91 -13.55
CA ARG A 111 11.31 7.10 -13.38
C ARG A 111 11.89 8.29 -14.13
N SER A 112 11.09 8.92 -15.00
CA SER A 112 11.55 10.07 -15.79
C SER A 112 11.89 11.27 -14.90
N LEU A 113 12.87 12.07 -15.31
CA LEU A 113 13.14 13.38 -14.71
C LEU A 113 11.96 14.36 -14.78
N ALA A 114 11.00 14.11 -15.67
CA ALA A 114 9.80 14.91 -15.82
C ALA A 114 8.61 14.44 -14.94
N ALA A 115 8.79 13.40 -14.12
CA ALA A 115 7.75 12.93 -13.20
C ALA A 115 7.67 13.85 -11.97
N ASP A 116 6.45 14.11 -11.49
CA ASP A 116 6.24 14.87 -10.25
C ASP A 116 6.58 14.00 -9.03
N VAL A 117 6.25 12.70 -9.08
CA VAL A 117 6.68 11.67 -8.12
C VAL A 117 7.64 10.74 -8.85
N ARG A 118 8.94 10.92 -8.58
CA ARG A 118 10.00 10.19 -9.28
C ARG A 118 10.51 9.01 -8.47
N PHE A 119 10.52 7.85 -9.11
CA PHE A 119 11.18 6.64 -8.59
C PHE A 119 12.35 6.26 -9.50
N ASP A 120 13.58 6.36 -9.01
CA ASP A 120 14.76 5.98 -9.78
C ASP A 120 14.98 4.46 -9.72
N ASP A 121 13.96 3.71 -10.14
CA ASP A 121 13.94 2.25 -10.05
C ASP A 121 13.72 1.62 -11.43
N PRO A 122 14.50 0.57 -11.77
CA PRO A 122 14.41 -0.11 -13.07
C PRO A 122 13.10 -0.88 -13.33
N THR A 123 12.27 -1.09 -12.30
CA THR A 123 10.94 -1.71 -12.37
C THR A 123 9.83 -0.70 -12.69
N VAL A 124 10.12 0.59 -12.53
CA VAL A 124 9.21 1.70 -12.82
C VAL A 124 9.43 2.20 -14.24
N SER A 125 8.34 2.44 -14.95
CA SER A 125 8.38 2.94 -16.33
C SER A 125 8.65 4.44 -16.34
N ARG A 126 9.23 4.98 -17.42
CA ARG A 126 9.52 6.43 -17.53
C ARG A 126 8.26 7.27 -17.32
N ARG A 127 7.19 6.83 -17.97
CA ARG A 127 5.81 7.22 -17.78
C ARG A 127 5.11 5.97 -17.31
N HIS A 128 4.65 5.95 -16.07
CA HIS A 128 4.12 4.72 -15.47
C HIS A 128 2.68 4.91 -15.06
N ALA A 129 2.40 5.91 -14.23
CA ALA A 129 1.04 6.22 -13.82
C ALA A 129 0.78 7.72 -13.85
N LEU A 130 -0.49 8.06 -13.96
CA LEU A 130 -0.98 9.42 -13.83
C LEU A 130 -2.10 9.46 -12.81
N ILE A 131 -1.97 10.33 -11.81
CA ILE A 131 -3.10 10.67 -10.94
C ILE A 131 -3.71 11.96 -11.46
N VAL A 132 -5.01 11.95 -11.71
CA VAL A 132 -5.78 13.09 -12.19
C VAL A 132 -6.81 13.47 -11.14
N ARG A 133 -6.88 14.76 -10.84
CA ARG A 133 -7.94 15.33 -10.02
C ARG A 133 -9.19 15.46 -10.87
N GLN A 134 -10.30 14.95 -10.37
CA GLN A 134 -11.62 15.05 -10.96
C GLN A 134 -12.59 15.71 -9.97
N PRO A 135 -13.75 16.20 -10.43
CA PRO A 135 -14.75 16.82 -9.54
C PRO A 135 -15.27 15.86 -8.45
N ASP A 136 -15.25 14.55 -8.73
CA ASP A 136 -15.73 13.47 -7.86
C ASP A 136 -14.62 12.83 -6.99
N GLY A 137 -13.35 13.25 -7.15
CA GLY A 137 -12.23 12.75 -6.36
C GLY A 137 -10.93 12.64 -7.13
N MET A 138 -10.09 11.68 -6.74
CA MET A 138 -8.83 11.39 -7.42
C MET A 138 -8.95 10.12 -8.23
N ARG A 139 -8.36 10.09 -9.43
CA ARG A 139 -8.32 8.91 -10.29
C ARG A 139 -6.89 8.58 -10.67
N ILE A 140 -6.48 7.33 -10.52
CA ILE A 140 -5.22 6.82 -11.06
C ILE A 140 -5.46 6.19 -12.42
N LEU A 141 -4.51 6.36 -13.34
CA LEU A 141 -4.47 5.78 -14.67
C LEU A 141 -3.10 5.16 -14.93
N ASP A 142 -3.08 4.01 -15.61
CA ASP A 142 -1.86 3.42 -16.17
C ASP A 142 -1.45 4.19 -17.44
N ASP A 143 -0.24 4.77 -17.46
CA ASP A 143 0.28 5.55 -18.60
C ASP A 143 1.23 4.70 -19.46
N ARG A 144 0.71 3.57 -19.96
CA ARG A 144 1.45 2.56 -20.75
C ARG A 144 2.68 2.03 -20.01
N SER A 145 2.49 1.75 -18.72
CA SER A 145 3.49 1.07 -17.94
C SER A 145 3.74 -0.34 -18.48
N LEU A 146 4.96 -0.80 -18.27
CA LEU A 146 5.38 -2.11 -18.69
C LEU A 146 4.84 -3.22 -17.77
N ASN A 147 4.78 -2.93 -16.47
CA ASN A 147 4.36 -3.91 -15.45
C ASN A 147 2.90 -3.73 -15.01
N GLY A 148 2.21 -2.67 -15.45
CA GLY A 148 0.88 -2.32 -14.96
C GLY A 148 0.92 -1.49 -13.68
N VAL A 149 -0.22 -0.85 -13.40
CA VAL A 149 -0.52 -0.24 -12.11
C VAL A 149 -1.46 -1.16 -11.34
N PHE A 150 -1.19 -1.36 -10.06
CA PHE A 150 -2.08 -2.16 -9.20
C PHE A 150 -2.67 -1.29 -8.09
N VAL A 151 -3.94 -1.53 -7.77
CA VAL A 151 -4.63 -0.89 -6.64
C VAL A 151 -5.21 -1.99 -5.75
N ASN A 152 -4.78 -2.04 -4.50
CA ASN A 152 -5.14 -3.08 -3.54
C ASN A 152 -4.94 -4.52 -4.08
N GLY A 153 -3.87 -4.73 -4.85
CA GLY A 153 -3.58 -6.01 -5.48
C GLY A 153 -4.43 -6.32 -6.73
N GLU A 154 -5.08 -5.35 -7.34
CA GLU A 154 -5.80 -5.54 -8.61
C GLU A 154 -5.15 -4.69 -9.70
N ARG A 155 -4.78 -5.29 -10.85
CA ARG A 155 -4.25 -4.54 -12.00
C ARG A 155 -5.37 -3.70 -12.60
N VAL A 156 -5.12 -2.41 -12.78
CA VAL A 156 -6.12 -1.47 -13.31
C VAL A 156 -5.56 -0.66 -14.47
N GLU A 157 -6.40 -0.39 -15.47
CA GLU A 157 -6.11 0.67 -16.46
C GLU A 157 -6.43 2.04 -15.87
N TRP A 158 -7.50 2.12 -15.08
CA TRP A 158 -7.87 3.30 -14.30
C TRP A 158 -8.73 2.90 -13.10
N ARG A 159 -8.67 3.67 -12.02
CA ARG A 159 -9.52 3.50 -10.83
C ARG A 159 -9.67 4.81 -10.05
N THR A 160 -10.88 5.07 -9.54
CA THR A 160 -11.09 6.15 -8.57
C THR A 160 -10.50 5.74 -7.23
N LEU A 161 -9.66 6.61 -6.66
CA LEU A 161 -8.95 6.38 -5.40
C LEU A 161 -9.85 6.67 -4.21
N VAL A 162 -9.86 5.76 -3.25
CA VAL A 162 -10.56 5.87 -1.97
C VAL A 162 -9.53 5.96 -0.85
N HIS A 163 -9.84 6.73 0.19
CA HIS A 163 -8.97 6.86 1.37
C HIS A 163 -8.45 5.50 1.84
N GLY A 164 -7.12 5.40 1.95
CA GLY A 164 -6.41 4.20 2.37
C GLY A 164 -6.00 3.28 1.22
N ASP A 165 -6.41 3.52 -0.03
CA ASP A 165 -6.02 2.64 -1.13
C ASP A 165 -4.49 2.50 -1.25
N GLU A 166 -4.05 1.25 -1.39
CA GLU A 166 -2.66 0.92 -1.68
C GLU A 166 -2.47 0.88 -3.20
N LEU A 167 -1.46 1.57 -3.68
CA LEU A 167 -1.06 1.66 -5.08
C LEU A 167 0.31 1.02 -5.22
N ALA A 168 0.45 0.09 -6.15
CA ALA A 168 1.75 -0.47 -6.50
C ALA A 168 2.15 -0.02 -7.91
N VAL A 169 3.36 0.53 -7.98
CA VAL A 169 4.01 1.02 -9.19
C VAL A 169 5.41 0.44 -9.22
N GLY A 170 5.62 -0.55 -10.07
CA GLY A 170 6.85 -1.36 -10.02
C GLY A 170 6.99 -2.06 -8.67
N CYS A 171 8.15 -1.95 -8.04
CA CYS A 171 8.41 -2.44 -6.68
C CYS A 171 7.99 -1.46 -5.56
N HIS A 172 7.53 -0.26 -5.91
CA HIS A 172 7.17 0.76 -4.93
C HIS A 172 5.71 0.63 -4.53
N ARG A 173 5.47 0.75 -3.22
CA ARG A 173 4.14 0.85 -2.63
C ARG A 173 3.89 2.29 -2.20
N LEU A 174 2.72 2.78 -2.56
CA LEU A 174 2.25 4.10 -2.21
C LEU A 174 0.85 3.96 -1.61
N HIS A 175 0.54 4.81 -0.65
CA HIS A 175 -0.74 4.81 0.05
C HIS A 175 -1.43 6.14 -0.21
N TYR A 176 -2.66 6.08 -0.72
CA TYR A 176 -3.47 7.27 -0.94
C TYR A 176 -4.23 7.64 0.34
N VAL A 177 -4.12 8.90 0.74
CA VAL A 177 -4.80 9.42 1.92
C VAL A 177 -5.64 10.62 1.52
N ASP A 178 -6.93 10.53 1.79
CA ASP A 178 -7.82 11.69 1.80
C ASP A 178 -8.00 12.16 3.25
N SER A 179 -7.37 13.28 3.61
CA SER A 179 -7.53 13.90 4.94
C SER A 179 -8.63 14.97 4.97
N ALA A 180 -9.28 15.24 3.83
CA ALA A 180 -10.45 16.10 3.74
C ALA A 180 -11.76 15.32 3.93
N ALA A 181 -11.74 14.01 3.69
CA ALA A 181 -12.85 13.14 4.05
C ALA A 181 -13.17 13.31 5.55
N PRO A 182 -14.41 13.66 5.93
CA PRO A 182 -14.77 13.76 7.33
C PRO A 182 -14.49 12.39 7.96
N ALA A 183 -13.73 12.37 9.05
CA ALA A 183 -13.53 11.17 9.85
C ALA A 183 -14.89 10.50 10.02
N ARG A 184 -15.08 9.35 9.36
CA ARG A 184 -16.32 8.58 9.50
C ARG A 184 -16.38 8.27 10.98
N ARG A 185 -17.23 8.97 11.72
CA ARG A 185 -17.48 8.73 13.14
C ARG A 185 -17.77 7.24 13.26
N LEU A 186 -16.81 6.49 13.77
CA LEU A 186 -17.10 5.19 14.34
C LEU A 186 -18.20 5.47 15.39
N PRO A 187 -19.34 4.76 15.35
CA PRO A 187 -20.33 4.89 16.41
C PRO A 187 -19.59 4.70 17.74
N PRO A 188 -19.78 5.59 18.73
CA PRO A 188 -19.29 5.30 20.08
C PRO A 188 -19.89 3.96 20.46
N ASP A 189 -19.03 3.00 20.79
CA ASP A 189 -19.43 1.70 21.30
C ASP A 189 -20.39 1.95 22.47
N GLY A 190 -21.65 1.62 22.23
CA GLY A 190 -22.74 1.82 23.17
C GLY A 190 -22.62 0.76 24.25
N SER A 191 -21.82 1.04 25.26
CA SER A 191 -21.92 0.35 26.54
C SER A 191 -21.65 1.31 27.69
N ASP A 192 -22.65 2.14 27.99
CA ASP A 192 -22.83 2.60 29.36
C ASP A 192 -24.32 2.72 29.65
N ASP A 193 -24.91 1.67 30.24
CA ASP A 193 -26.02 1.85 31.19
C ASP A 193 -26.30 0.55 31.97
N ARG A 194 -25.66 0.37 33.14
CA ARG A 194 -26.30 -0.21 34.34
C ARG A 194 -25.61 0.24 35.61
N GLY A 195 -26.22 1.24 36.26
CA GLY A 195 -26.55 1.07 37.68
C GLY A 195 -25.80 1.96 38.67
N ALA A 196 -26.00 3.27 38.59
CA ALA A 196 -25.95 4.11 39.80
C ALA A 196 -27.26 3.90 40.60
N LEU A 197 -27.17 3.21 41.73
CA LEU A 197 -28.04 3.48 42.87
C LEU A 197 -27.16 3.68 44.10
N ALA A 198 -27.18 4.91 44.59
CA ALA A 198 -26.57 5.34 45.82
C ALA A 198 -27.46 5.00 47.03
N GLU A 199 -26.86 5.19 48.20
CA GLU A 199 -27.43 5.38 49.55
C GLU A 199 -27.41 4.18 50.52
N GLY A 200 -26.68 4.35 51.62
CA GLY A 200 -26.74 3.48 52.79
C GLY A 200 -25.67 3.80 53.83
N ARG A 201 -26.06 4.48 54.90
CA ARG A 201 -25.26 5.03 56.01
C ARG A 201 -24.79 3.98 57.03
N TYR A 202 -23.77 4.37 57.79
CA TYR A 202 -23.21 3.75 59.00
C TYR A 202 -24.19 3.74 60.21
N GLY A 203 -24.10 2.73 61.08
CA GLY A 203 -24.68 2.67 62.44
C GLY A 203 -25.39 1.34 62.72
N GLN A 204 -24.74 0.38 63.40
CA GLN A 204 -24.66 0.18 64.86
C GLN A 204 -25.79 -0.70 65.45
N ASP A 205 -25.30 -1.72 66.15
CA ASP A 205 -25.80 -2.30 67.39
C ASP A 205 -26.96 -3.33 67.40
N ASP A 206 -26.59 -4.44 68.05
CA ASP A 206 -27.33 -5.13 69.11
C ASP A 206 -28.38 -6.21 68.78
N ASP A 207 -27.93 -7.42 69.13
CA ASP A 207 -28.57 -8.32 70.09
C ASP A 207 -29.70 -9.28 69.67
N ARG A 208 -29.45 -10.51 70.13
CA ARG A 208 -30.40 -11.48 70.67
C ARG A 208 -31.40 -12.21 69.76
N ALA A 209 -31.11 -13.52 69.74
CA ALA A 209 -31.98 -14.57 70.28
C ALA A 209 -32.88 -15.34 69.30
N ALA A 210 -32.51 -16.62 69.22
CA ALA A 210 -33.35 -17.79 69.50
C ALA A 210 -34.29 -18.36 68.43
N SER A 211 -34.32 -19.70 68.51
CA SER A 211 -35.37 -20.64 68.08
C SER A 211 -35.36 -21.03 66.60
N ASP A 212 -34.77 -22.17 66.23
CA ASP A 212 -35.32 -23.54 66.37
C ASP A 212 -36.44 -23.80 65.34
N CYS A 213 -36.18 -24.64 64.33
CA CYS A 213 -37.13 -25.67 63.88
C CYS A 213 -36.49 -26.68 62.92
N ARG A 214 -36.84 -27.94 63.17
CA ARG A 214 -36.34 -29.23 62.71
C ARG A 214 -36.58 -29.60 61.24
N VAL A 215 -35.65 -30.43 60.74
CA VAL A 215 -35.84 -31.77 60.15
C VAL A 215 -37.22 -32.14 59.61
N SER A 216 -37.27 -32.52 58.34
CA SER A 216 -37.92 -33.73 57.83
C SER A 216 -37.17 -34.23 56.61
#